data_AF-A0A0W0UJM4-F1
#
_entry.id   AF-A0A0W0UJM4-F1
#
_cell.length_a   1.000
_cell.length_b   1.000
_cell.length_c   1.000
_cell.angle_alpha   90.00
_cell.angle_beta   90.00
_cell.angle_gamma   90.00
#
_symmetry.space_group_name_H-M   'P 1'
#
loop_
_entity.id
_entity.type
_entity.pdbx_description
1 polymer ?
#
loop_
_entity_poly.entity_id
_entity_poly.type
_entity_poly.pdbx_seq_one_letter_code
_entity_poly.pdbx_strand_id
1 'polypeptide(L)'
;MFTEIHSFLTTLSKKPANYQICEINWQDIIRWYTRGNDDCKHYLVQGLALHSQIREEDIHTLLNISPSLESFNNMQNEAQTRAKTSFIRRVQKNMPQIKETSLTSEQWLELLRRFTKQNSSRLTASFLTHHLSEIDPSLTTGNKEQRPIRKAKEFRHGNKAQPHAKRRKYKDADADTNCLILEERPENKALHTTLVQQGVRLTQLEPATPEKNYKNVCRTPGGRKARELWKHITGETSITFFKHKTPSPKKVQLTENMQEVRKKIPKLRLFRHTEPVFFVATLEKLEQREPTRRIGQNQLTGLSCQKVFAAYNPTVVIESHSKYHWSHLIAHYFGGEQSIQNLVAATAASNYNILDMVEHFIAKKLIEDNIAAINIRVDPAYGDNEDIPTELVFSLTWEETNTPRAETIRINPRSHERFTSATLKTVNFIRDKFANFIEAEPDITSPKL
;
A
#
# COMPACT_ATOMS: atom_id res chain seq x y z
N MET A 1 -22.98 11.45 5.49
CA MET A 1 -22.93 10.71 6.78
C MET A 1 -21.85 9.64 6.87
N PHE A 2 -21.92 8.50 6.16
CA PHE A 2 -20.86 7.47 6.30
C PHE A 2 -19.45 8.02 6.05
N THR A 3 -19.27 8.84 5.03
CA THR A 3 -17.99 9.51 4.72
C THR A 3 -17.53 10.45 5.84
N GLU A 4 -18.46 11.15 6.51
CA GLU A 4 -18.15 12.03 7.65
C GLU A 4 -17.72 11.21 8.86
N ILE A 5 -18.47 10.16 9.22
CA ILE A 5 -18.11 9.22 10.28
C ILE A 5 -16.73 8.61 10.01
N HIS A 6 -16.49 8.17 8.77
CA HIS A 6 -15.21 7.62 8.37
C HIS A 6 -14.08 8.64 8.51
N SER A 7 -14.26 9.87 8.02
CA SER A 7 -13.26 10.95 8.16
C SER A 7 -12.96 11.27 9.63
N PHE A 8 -14.00 11.34 10.47
CA PHE A 8 -13.86 11.55 11.91
C PHE A 8 -13.07 10.42 12.58
N LEU A 9 -13.44 9.16 12.35
CA LEU A 9 -12.78 8.03 12.97
C LEU A 9 -11.34 7.88 12.49
N THR A 10 -11.05 8.19 11.22
CA THR A 10 -9.69 8.25 10.69
C THR A 10 -8.89 9.33 11.43
N THR A 11 -9.46 10.52 11.64
CA THR A 11 -8.84 11.60 12.40
C THR A 11 -8.61 11.23 13.87
N LEU A 12 -9.60 10.60 14.50
CA LEU A 12 -9.51 10.10 15.87
C LEU A 12 -8.40 9.06 16.01
N SER A 13 -8.23 8.19 15.02
CA SER A 13 -7.17 7.18 14.99
C SER A 13 -5.75 7.78 14.91
N LYS A 14 -5.61 9.03 14.45
CA LYS A 14 -4.36 9.80 14.40
C LYS A 14 -4.09 10.54 15.73
N LYS A 15 -5.07 10.65 16.64
CA LYS A 15 -4.88 11.27 17.96
C LYS A 15 -4.10 10.39 18.92
N PRO A 16 -3.47 10.98 19.96
CA PRO A 16 -2.83 10.23 21.06
C PRO A 16 -3.78 9.19 21.69
N ALA A 17 -3.25 8.08 22.20
CA ALA A 17 -4.06 7.01 22.75
C ALA A 17 -4.90 7.42 23.98
N ASN A 18 -4.46 8.44 24.72
CA ASN A 18 -5.18 9.04 25.85
C ASN A 18 -6.09 10.21 25.45
N TYR A 19 -6.23 10.51 24.15
CA TYR A 19 -7.08 11.61 23.70
C TYR A 19 -8.54 11.39 24.12
N GLN A 20 -9.10 12.38 24.80
CA GLN A 20 -10.51 12.45 25.17
C GLN A 20 -11.30 13.26 24.13
N ILE A 21 -12.54 12.86 23.90
CA ILE A 21 -13.42 13.53 22.94
C ILE A 21 -13.79 14.90 23.50
N CYS A 22 -13.80 15.93 22.64
CA CYS A 22 -14.26 17.27 23.00
C CYS A 22 -15.73 17.49 22.64
N GLU A 23 -16.32 18.57 23.18
CA GLU A 23 -17.74 18.89 23.02
C GLU A 23 -18.19 18.93 21.55
N ILE A 24 -17.41 19.59 20.69
CA ILE A 24 -17.73 19.72 19.26
C ILE A 24 -17.85 18.33 18.60
N ASN A 25 -16.86 17.47 18.81
CA ASN A 25 -16.86 16.11 18.27
C ASN A 25 -18.00 15.27 18.87
N TRP A 26 -18.33 15.48 20.14
CA TRP A 26 -19.41 14.76 20.81
C TRP A 26 -20.78 15.08 20.21
N GLN A 27 -21.06 16.35 19.95
CA GLN A 27 -22.30 16.77 19.29
C GLN A 27 -22.43 16.15 17.89
N ASP A 28 -21.32 16.07 17.15
CA ASP A 28 -21.29 15.39 15.86
C ASP A 28 -21.56 13.88 15.98
N ILE A 29 -20.96 13.21 16.96
CA ILE A 29 -21.20 11.79 17.25
C ILE A 29 -22.68 11.53 17.55
N ILE A 30 -23.30 12.32 18.42
CA ILE A 30 -24.72 12.20 18.74
C ILE A 30 -25.55 12.37 17.47
N ARG A 31 -25.28 13.44 16.70
CA ARG A 31 -26.00 13.73 15.46
C ARG A 31 -25.91 12.58 14.46
N TRP A 32 -24.70 12.03 14.25
CA TRP A 32 -24.49 10.90 13.34
C TRP A 32 -25.14 9.63 13.85
N TYR A 33 -25.09 9.36 15.15
CA TYR A 33 -25.70 8.17 15.73
C TYR A 33 -27.22 8.22 15.62
N THR A 34 -27.85 9.35 15.96
CA THR A 34 -29.31 9.50 15.92
C THR A 34 -29.87 9.47 14.51
N ARG A 35 -29.18 10.08 13.54
CA ARG A 35 -29.64 10.17 12.14
C ARG A 35 -29.16 9.02 11.26
N GLY A 36 -28.21 8.21 11.73
CA GLY A 36 -27.62 7.11 10.97
C GLY A 36 -28.52 5.89 10.88
N ASN A 37 -28.36 5.14 9.78
CA ASN A 37 -28.85 3.77 9.71
C ASN A 37 -28.01 2.85 10.61
N ASP A 38 -28.45 1.60 10.78
CA ASP A 38 -27.78 0.64 11.69
C ASP A 38 -26.32 0.36 11.29
N ASP A 39 -26.02 0.31 9.99
CA ASP A 39 -24.64 0.16 9.50
C ASP A 39 -23.75 1.33 9.92
N CYS A 40 -24.24 2.57 9.80
CA CYS A 40 -23.51 3.77 10.22
C CYS A 40 -23.33 3.81 11.74
N LYS A 41 -24.37 3.46 12.52
CA LYS A 41 -24.31 3.39 13.97
C LYS A 41 -23.28 2.37 14.44
N HIS A 42 -23.33 1.16 13.89
CA HIS A 42 -22.40 0.09 14.23
C HIS A 42 -20.96 0.48 13.87
N TYR A 43 -20.75 1.06 12.69
CA TYR A 43 -19.43 1.53 12.25
C TYR A 43 -18.87 2.64 13.16
N LEU A 44 -19.72 3.61 13.55
CA LEU A 44 -19.35 4.67 14.49
C LEU A 44 -18.94 4.10 15.86
N VAL A 45 -19.79 3.26 16.45
CA VAL A 45 -19.58 2.67 17.77
C VAL A 45 -18.34 1.79 17.79
N GLN A 46 -18.12 0.98 16.76
CA GLN A 46 -16.92 0.15 16.65
C GLN A 46 -15.64 1.00 16.61
N GLY A 47 -15.65 2.12 15.87
CA GLY A 47 -14.53 3.05 15.85
C GLY A 47 -14.26 3.69 17.21
N LEU A 48 -15.31 4.11 17.92
CA LEU A 48 -15.22 4.66 19.26
C LEU A 48 -14.71 3.63 20.28
N ALA A 49 -15.19 2.38 20.22
CA ALA A 49 -14.76 1.28 21.07
C ALA A 49 -13.26 0.97 20.89
N LEU A 50 -12.77 0.97 19.64
CA LEU A 50 -11.36 0.75 19.33
C LEU A 50 -10.44 1.83 19.93
N HIS A 51 -10.89 3.09 19.99
CA HIS A 51 -10.13 4.19 20.58
C HIS A 51 -10.22 4.20 22.11
N SER A 52 -11.45 4.17 22.64
CA SER A 52 -11.74 4.35 24.06
C SER A 52 -11.55 3.10 24.92
N GLN A 53 -11.46 1.91 24.31
CA GLN A 53 -11.50 0.61 24.98
C GLN A 53 -12.82 0.30 25.72
N ILE A 54 -13.85 1.13 25.55
CA ILE A 54 -15.21 0.89 26.06
C ILE A 54 -15.85 -0.21 25.20
N ARG A 55 -16.68 -1.08 25.81
CA ARG A 55 -17.42 -2.11 25.06
C ARG A 55 -18.47 -1.46 24.17
N GLU A 56 -18.67 -2.01 22.97
CA GLU A 56 -19.65 -1.48 22.00
C GLU A 56 -21.06 -1.35 22.60
N GLU A 57 -21.48 -2.33 23.40
CA GLU A 57 -22.77 -2.34 24.13
C GLU A 57 -22.94 -1.14 25.07
N ASP A 58 -21.88 -0.79 25.80
CA ASP A 58 -21.90 0.32 26.75
C ASP A 58 -21.98 1.67 25.99
N ILE A 59 -21.29 1.79 24.86
CA ILE A 59 -21.36 2.98 23.99
C ILE A 59 -22.75 3.12 23.36
N HIS A 60 -23.32 2.02 22.85
CA HIS A 60 -24.68 2.00 22.32
C HIS A 60 -25.69 2.45 23.37
N THR A 61 -25.56 1.95 24.60
CA THR A 61 -26.42 2.30 25.72
C THR A 61 -26.31 3.78 26.07
N LEU A 62 -25.09 4.31 26.19
CA LEU A 62 -24.85 5.72 26.49
C LEU A 62 -25.43 6.64 25.41
N LEU A 63 -25.17 6.35 24.14
CA LEU A 63 -25.66 7.17 23.02
C LEU A 63 -27.18 7.10 22.84
N ASN A 64 -27.84 6.03 23.30
CA ASN A 64 -29.27 5.85 23.15
C ASN A 64 -30.09 6.42 24.32
N ILE A 65 -29.58 6.33 25.55
CA ILE A 65 -30.35 6.67 26.76
C ILE A 65 -30.03 8.08 27.27
N SER A 66 -28.75 8.40 27.44
CA SER A 66 -28.32 9.64 28.08
C SER A 66 -26.95 10.06 27.56
N PRO A 67 -26.89 10.67 26.36
CA PRO A 67 -25.62 11.04 25.75
C PRO A 67 -24.95 12.17 26.55
N SER A 68 -23.98 11.81 27.39
CA SER A 68 -23.16 12.75 28.17
C SER A 68 -21.68 12.58 27.83
N LEU A 69 -21.03 13.68 27.46
CA LEU A 69 -19.59 13.69 27.18
C LEU A 69 -18.77 13.35 28.41
N GLU A 70 -19.15 13.90 29.56
CA GLU A 70 -18.48 13.64 30.83
C GLU A 70 -18.56 12.15 31.18
N SER A 71 -19.75 11.54 31.04
CA SER A 71 -19.93 10.10 31.26
C SER A 71 -19.08 9.28 30.28
N PHE A 72 -19.03 9.65 29.00
CA PHE A 72 -18.19 8.97 28.02
C PHE A 72 -16.69 9.02 28.39
N ASN A 73 -16.19 10.22 28.73
CA ASN A 73 -14.78 10.41 29.07
C ASN A 73 -14.40 9.69 30.38
N ASN A 74 -15.29 9.66 31.37
CA ASN A 74 -15.10 8.89 32.59
C ASN A 74 -15.06 7.38 32.31
N MET A 75 -16.00 6.87 31.51
CA MET A 75 -16.00 5.47 31.07
C MET A 75 -14.73 5.11 30.29
N GLN A 76 -14.23 6.02 29.44
CA GLN A 76 -12.98 5.84 28.71
C GLN A 76 -11.80 5.72 29.67
N ASN A 77 -11.65 6.64 30.63
CA ASN A 77 -10.54 6.62 31.57
C ASN A 77 -10.51 5.32 32.39
N GLU A 78 -11.66 4.86 32.87
CA GLU A 78 -11.77 3.59 33.58
C GLU A 78 -11.44 2.40 32.70
N ALA A 79 -12.01 2.33 31.49
CA ALA A 79 -11.79 1.23 30.56
C ALA A 79 -10.31 1.15 30.15
N GLN A 80 -9.70 2.28 29.81
CA GLN A 80 -8.28 2.37 29.47
C GLN A 80 -7.39 1.98 30.64
N THR A 81 -7.72 2.39 31.87
CA THR A 81 -6.96 2.01 33.07
C THR A 81 -7.01 0.49 33.30
N ARG A 82 -8.21 -0.11 33.29
CA ARG A 82 -8.39 -1.56 33.44
C ARG A 82 -7.66 -2.35 32.35
N ALA A 83 -7.81 -1.93 31.10
CA ALA A 83 -7.18 -2.58 29.96
C ALA A 83 -5.64 -2.47 30.01
N LYS A 84 -5.11 -1.29 30.37
CA LYS A 84 -3.67 -1.05 30.54
C LYS A 84 -3.07 -1.98 31.60
N THR A 85 -3.67 -2.05 32.79
CA THR A 85 -3.16 -2.91 33.87
C THR A 85 -3.12 -4.38 33.47
N SER A 86 -4.18 -4.88 32.82
CA SER A 86 -4.21 -6.25 32.30
C SER A 86 -3.15 -6.48 31.21
N PHE A 87 -2.96 -5.50 30.33
CA PHE A 87 -1.99 -5.57 29.24
C PHE A 87 -0.54 -5.57 29.72
N ILE A 88 -0.19 -4.73 30.71
CA ILE A 88 1.16 -4.71 31.31
C ILE A 88 1.56 -6.10 31.82
N ARG A 89 0.65 -6.78 32.54
CA ARG A 89 0.90 -8.16 33.02
C ARG A 89 1.18 -9.13 31.88
N ARG A 90 0.47 -9.01 30.76
CA ARG A 90 0.70 -9.84 29.57
C ARG A 90 2.03 -9.53 28.89
N VAL A 91 2.43 -8.25 28.87
CA VAL A 91 3.72 -7.81 28.33
C VAL A 91 4.84 -8.39 29.17
N GLN A 92 4.79 -8.23 30.48
CA GLN A 92 5.77 -8.79 31.43
C GLN A 92 5.89 -10.31 31.33
N LYS A 93 4.79 -11.02 31.06
CA LYS A 93 4.83 -12.47 30.81
C LYS A 93 5.63 -12.85 29.55
N ASN A 94 5.62 -12.01 28.51
CA ASN A 94 6.29 -12.27 27.23
C ASN A 94 7.68 -11.63 27.12
N MET A 95 7.91 -10.52 27.84
CA MET A 95 9.18 -9.78 27.93
C MET A 95 9.36 -9.31 29.38
N PRO A 96 9.82 -10.18 30.29
CA PRO A 96 9.94 -9.89 31.73
C PRO A 96 10.83 -8.69 32.07
N GLN A 97 11.75 -8.32 31.17
CA GLN A 97 12.62 -7.17 31.32
C GLN A 97 11.89 -5.81 31.23
N ILE A 98 10.71 -5.77 30.61
CA ILE A 98 9.91 -4.55 30.49
C ILE A 98 9.09 -4.38 31.76
N LYS A 99 9.51 -3.47 32.63
CA LYS A 99 8.79 -3.15 33.88
C LYS A 99 7.68 -2.16 33.61
N GLU A 100 6.72 -2.04 34.53
CA GLU A 100 5.64 -1.05 34.42
C GLU A 100 6.18 0.39 34.31
N THR A 101 7.27 0.68 35.02
CA THR A 101 7.96 1.98 35.00
C THR A 101 8.82 2.21 33.76
N SER A 102 8.98 1.21 32.87
CA SER A 102 9.78 1.34 31.65
C SER A 102 9.12 2.20 30.57
N LEU A 103 7.82 2.50 30.70
CA LEU A 103 7.06 3.31 29.75
C LEU A 103 6.13 4.26 30.49
N THR A 104 5.88 5.42 29.91
CA THR A 104 4.84 6.34 30.40
C THR A 104 3.44 5.74 30.21
N SER A 105 2.45 6.27 30.93
CA SER A 105 1.06 5.82 30.77
C SER A 105 0.57 5.96 29.32
N GLU A 106 0.98 7.02 28.62
CA GLU A 106 0.62 7.26 27.23
C GLU A 106 1.24 6.22 26.30
N GLN A 107 2.53 5.90 26.49
CA GLN A 107 3.22 4.88 25.70
C GLN A 107 2.62 3.48 25.90
N TRP A 108 2.22 3.15 27.14
CA TRP A 108 1.51 1.90 27.42
C TRP A 108 0.17 1.82 26.70
N LEU A 109 -0.61 2.91 26.73
CA LEU A 109 -1.89 2.98 26.02
C LEU A 109 -1.68 2.92 24.51
N GLU A 110 -0.62 3.52 23.98
CA GLU A 110 -0.28 3.43 22.56
C GLU A 110 0.06 2.00 22.15
N LEU A 111 0.87 1.29 22.93
CA LEU A 111 1.20 -0.11 22.66
C LEU A 111 -0.04 -1.02 22.74
N LEU A 112 -0.89 -0.81 23.74
CA LEU A 112 -2.18 -1.51 23.87
C LEU A 112 -3.09 -1.21 22.67
N ARG A 113 -3.15 0.05 22.24
CA ARG A 113 -3.93 0.48 21.07
C ARG A 113 -3.43 -0.23 19.81
N ARG A 114 -2.12 -0.28 19.58
CA ARG A 114 -1.51 -1.04 18.46
C ARG A 114 -1.86 -2.53 18.52
N PHE A 115 -1.82 -3.13 19.71
CA PHE A 115 -2.17 -4.54 19.90
C PHE A 115 -3.64 -4.82 19.59
N THR A 116 -4.53 -3.98 20.10
CA THR A 116 -5.98 -4.09 19.91
C THR A 116 -6.37 -3.87 18.44
N LYS A 117 -5.70 -2.93 17.76
CA LYS A 117 -5.87 -2.69 16.32
C LYS A 117 -5.53 -3.92 15.47
N GLN A 118 -4.49 -4.68 15.83
CA GLN A 118 -4.12 -5.91 15.11
C GLN A 118 -5.12 -7.06 15.29
N ASN A 119 -6.03 -6.97 16.25
CA ASN A 119 -7.04 -7.99 16.53
C ASN A 119 -6.44 -9.39 16.78
N SER A 120 -5.21 -9.43 17.32
CA SER A 120 -4.55 -10.68 17.68
C SER A 120 -5.01 -11.13 19.06
N SER A 121 -5.32 -12.42 19.22
CA SER A 121 -5.59 -13.01 20.53
C SER A 121 -4.31 -13.19 21.35
N ARG A 122 -3.16 -13.35 20.67
CA ARG A 122 -1.87 -13.65 21.30
C ARG A 122 -0.91 -12.47 21.18
N LEU A 123 -0.39 -12.05 22.32
CA LEU A 123 0.72 -11.11 22.40
C LEU A 123 2.02 -11.89 22.22
N THR A 124 2.85 -11.51 21.26
CA THR A 124 4.13 -12.19 20.99
C THR A 124 5.32 -11.27 21.28
N ALA A 125 6.48 -11.86 21.60
CA ALA A 125 7.71 -11.10 21.77
C ALA A 125 8.11 -10.33 20.50
N SER A 126 7.79 -10.86 19.30
CA SER A 126 8.02 -10.16 18.02
C SER A 126 7.19 -8.89 17.88
N PHE A 127 5.89 -8.95 18.24
CA PHE A 127 5.02 -7.78 18.27
C PHE A 127 5.57 -6.72 19.21
N LEU A 128 5.92 -7.13 20.44
CA LEU A 128 6.44 -6.23 21.45
C LEU A 128 7.76 -5.61 21.02
N THR A 129 8.71 -6.40 20.54
CA THR A 129 10.01 -5.90 20.09
C THR A 129 9.86 -4.89 18.95
N HIS A 130 8.97 -5.15 18.00
CA HIS A 130 8.71 -4.23 16.89
C HIS A 130 8.11 -2.91 17.37
N HIS A 131 7.00 -2.94 18.10
CA HIS A 131 6.32 -1.69 18.48
C HIS A 131 6.99 -0.95 19.62
N LEU A 132 7.67 -1.65 20.55
CA LEU A 132 8.52 -0.98 21.54
C LEU A 132 9.66 -0.25 20.86
N SER A 133 10.29 -0.83 19.82
CA SER A 133 11.37 -0.14 19.10
C SER A 133 10.92 1.14 18.39
N GLU A 134 9.62 1.23 18.04
CA GLU A 134 9.03 2.45 17.46
C GLU A 134 8.61 3.48 18.51
N ILE A 135 8.24 3.04 19.71
CA ILE A 135 7.78 3.91 20.81
C ILE A 135 8.98 4.45 21.59
N ASP A 136 9.94 3.58 21.89
CA ASP A 136 11.18 3.88 22.58
C ASP A 136 12.28 2.89 22.14
N PRO A 137 13.14 3.29 21.19
CA PRO A 137 14.22 2.45 20.69
C PRO A 137 15.14 1.90 21.79
N SER A 138 15.32 2.64 22.90
CA SER A 138 16.23 2.29 23.99
C SER A 138 15.83 1.00 24.72
N LEU A 139 14.54 0.64 24.68
CA LEU A 139 14.02 -0.57 25.32
C LEU A 139 14.31 -1.85 24.53
N THR A 140 14.80 -1.73 23.30
CA THR A 140 15.04 -2.86 22.39
C THR A 140 16.50 -3.05 21.99
N THR A 141 17.34 -2.04 22.23
CA THR A 141 18.77 -2.06 21.94
C THR A 141 19.58 -3.01 22.83
N GLY A 142 19.09 -3.34 24.03
CA GLY A 142 19.75 -4.27 24.97
C GLY A 142 19.67 -5.76 24.61
N ASN A 143 18.84 -6.15 23.63
CA ASN A 143 18.61 -7.56 23.26
C ASN A 143 19.35 -8.02 22.00
N LYS A 144 20.41 -7.30 21.59
CA LYS A 144 21.39 -7.82 20.62
C LYS A 144 22.44 -8.71 21.30
N GLU A 145 22.04 -9.51 22.29
CA GLU A 145 22.84 -10.71 22.56
C GLU A 145 22.97 -11.46 21.24
N GLN A 146 24.21 -11.78 20.86
CA GLN A 146 24.52 -12.59 19.70
C GLN A 146 23.65 -13.83 19.79
N ARG A 147 22.53 -13.84 19.07
CA ARG A 147 21.72 -15.05 18.94
C ARG A 147 22.71 -16.11 18.51
N PRO A 148 22.82 -17.24 19.24
CA PRO A 148 23.79 -18.26 18.89
C PRO A 148 23.59 -18.53 17.41
N ILE A 149 24.67 -18.36 16.63
CA ILE A 149 24.66 -18.60 15.19
C ILE A 149 23.92 -19.92 15.03
N ARG A 150 22.73 -19.88 14.41
CA ARG A 150 21.97 -21.10 14.16
C ARG A 150 22.94 -21.98 13.41
N LYS A 151 23.52 -22.99 14.08
CA LYS A 151 24.31 -24.00 13.40
C LYS A 151 23.37 -24.53 12.34
N ALA A 152 23.71 -24.29 11.08
CA ALA A 152 23.00 -24.92 9.98
C ALA A 152 22.92 -26.39 10.35
N LYS A 153 21.71 -26.98 10.31
CA LYS A 153 21.53 -28.41 10.54
C LYS A 153 22.64 -29.09 9.76
N GLU A 154 23.50 -29.85 10.45
CA GLU A 154 24.60 -30.56 9.80
C GLU A 154 24.04 -31.22 8.56
N PHE A 155 24.61 -30.82 7.44
CA PHE A 155 24.19 -31.27 6.14
C PHE A 155 24.52 -32.76 6.11
N ARG A 156 23.54 -33.60 6.45
CA ARG A 156 23.69 -35.05 6.27
C ARG A 156 24.06 -35.22 4.80
N HIS A 157 25.28 -35.67 4.54
CA HIS A 157 25.78 -36.06 3.23
C HIS A 157 24.98 -37.26 2.73
N GLY A 158 23.72 -37.03 2.36
CA GLY A 158 23.02 -37.86 1.40
C GLY A 158 23.34 -37.29 0.04
N ASN A 159 23.82 -38.13 -0.88
CA ASN A 159 24.14 -37.84 -2.29
C ASN A 159 22.92 -37.38 -3.11
N LYS A 160 22.19 -36.37 -2.64
CA LYS A 160 21.15 -35.69 -3.38
C LYS A 160 21.59 -34.25 -3.47
N ALA A 161 22.04 -33.86 -4.66
CA ALA A 161 22.29 -32.46 -5.01
C ALA A 161 21.15 -31.63 -4.42
N GLN A 162 21.49 -30.71 -3.51
CA GLN A 162 20.47 -29.82 -2.98
C GLN A 162 19.81 -29.14 -4.18
N PRO A 163 18.48 -29.15 -4.28
CA PRO A 163 17.84 -28.36 -5.31
C PRO A 163 18.21 -26.92 -4.98
N HIS A 164 19.14 -26.34 -5.74
CA HIS A 164 19.27 -24.89 -5.83
C HIS A 164 17.84 -24.38 -5.91
N ALA A 165 17.45 -23.50 -4.99
CA ALA A 165 16.16 -22.86 -5.03
C ALA A 165 16.10 -22.13 -6.37
N LYS A 166 15.60 -22.81 -7.42
CA LYS A 166 15.32 -22.22 -8.71
C LYS A 166 14.37 -21.10 -8.37
N ARG A 167 14.85 -19.85 -8.41
CA ARG A 167 14.00 -18.68 -8.56
C ARG A 167 12.98 -19.10 -9.62
N ARG A 168 11.72 -19.28 -9.23
CA ARG A 168 10.68 -19.68 -10.17
C ARG A 168 10.63 -18.58 -11.22
N LYS A 169 11.32 -18.79 -12.35
CA LYS A 169 11.05 -18.06 -13.58
C LYS A 169 9.64 -18.49 -13.95
N TYR A 170 8.68 -17.62 -13.66
CA TYR A 170 7.29 -17.82 -14.04
C TYR A 170 7.24 -17.79 -15.56
N LYS A 171 7.28 -18.99 -16.18
CA LYS A 171 7.30 -19.20 -17.64
C LYS A 171 6.01 -18.73 -18.33
N ASP A 172 4.92 -18.51 -17.60
CA ASP A 172 3.60 -18.29 -18.20
C ASP A 172 3.29 -16.84 -18.59
N ALA A 173 4.18 -15.89 -18.28
CA ALA A 173 4.03 -14.48 -18.68
C ALA A 173 4.79 -14.14 -19.98
N ASP A 174 5.53 -15.09 -20.56
CA ASP A 174 6.31 -14.93 -21.79
C ASP A 174 5.48 -15.18 -23.06
N ALA A 175 4.19 -14.84 -23.05
CA ALA A 175 3.43 -14.66 -24.28
C ALA A 175 3.70 -13.23 -24.78
N ASP A 176 4.60 -13.11 -25.76
CA ASP A 176 5.27 -11.91 -26.33
C ASP A 176 4.42 -10.70 -26.74
N THR A 177 3.12 -10.67 -26.45
CA THR A 177 2.27 -9.53 -26.78
C THR A 177 2.55 -8.32 -25.87
N ASN A 178 3.04 -7.26 -26.48
CA ASN A 178 3.14 -5.95 -25.85
C ASN A 178 1.73 -5.36 -25.70
N CYS A 179 1.34 -4.98 -24.48
CA CYS A 179 -0.01 -4.46 -24.22
C CYS A 179 -0.14 -2.95 -24.43
N LEU A 180 0.95 -2.27 -24.80
CA LEU A 180 1.01 -0.81 -24.91
C LEU A 180 0.35 -0.31 -26.20
N ILE A 181 -0.36 0.79 -26.05
CA ILE A 181 -0.94 1.58 -27.13
C ILE A 181 -0.30 2.96 -27.07
N LEU A 182 0.16 3.47 -28.20
CA LEU A 182 0.63 4.83 -28.36
C LEU A 182 -0.32 5.57 -29.30
N GLU A 183 -0.71 6.78 -28.89
CA GLU A 183 -1.54 7.65 -29.72
C GLU A 183 -0.73 8.16 -30.91
N GLU A 184 -1.30 8.05 -32.11
CA GLU A 184 -0.67 8.53 -33.33
C GLU A 184 -0.71 10.06 -33.39
N ARG A 185 0.42 10.71 -33.07
CA ARG A 185 0.58 12.17 -33.12
C ARG A 185 1.80 12.56 -33.96
N PRO A 186 1.83 13.77 -34.55
CA PRO A 186 3.02 14.26 -35.25
C PRO A 186 4.25 14.34 -34.34
N GLU A 187 4.05 14.71 -33.08
CA GLU A 187 5.09 14.91 -32.05
C GLU A 187 5.91 13.64 -31.76
N ASN A 188 5.31 12.46 -31.88
CA ASN A 188 5.96 11.18 -31.59
C ASN A 188 6.27 10.36 -32.84
N LYS A 189 6.15 10.96 -34.05
CA LYS A 189 6.34 10.29 -35.34
C LYS A 189 7.72 9.63 -35.48
N ALA A 190 8.76 10.25 -34.94
CA ALA A 190 10.12 9.71 -34.93
C ALA A 190 10.27 8.39 -34.13
N LEU A 191 9.26 8.01 -33.34
CA LEU A 191 9.25 6.78 -32.54
C LEU A 191 8.38 5.68 -33.13
N HIS A 192 7.52 6.00 -34.11
CA HIS A 192 6.49 5.11 -34.63
C HIS A 192 7.06 3.78 -35.12
N THR A 193 8.01 3.82 -36.06
CA THR A 193 8.60 2.62 -36.67
C THR A 193 9.22 1.69 -35.62
N THR A 194 10.03 2.25 -34.72
CA THR A 194 10.72 1.46 -33.68
C THR A 194 9.75 0.85 -32.68
N LEU A 195 8.73 1.61 -32.25
CA LEU A 195 7.75 1.12 -31.28
C LEU A 195 6.84 0.05 -31.86
N VAL A 196 6.45 0.17 -33.13
CA VAL A 196 5.68 -0.88 -33.84
C VAL A 196 6.49 -2.18 -33.94
N GLN A 197 7.79 -2.10 -34.23
CA GLN A 197 8.67 -3.28 -34.24
C GLN A 197 8.77 -3.96 -32.86
N GLN A 198 8.59 -3.21 -31.77
CA GLN A 198 8.50 -3.75 -30.40
C GLN A 198 7.08 -4.22 -30.03
N GLY A 199 6.15 -4.24 -30.99
CA GLY A 199 4.78 -4.70 -30.80
C GLY A 199 3.82 -3.67 -30.18
N VAL A 200 4.23 -2.40 -30.05
CA VAL A 200 3.34 -1.33 -29.58
C VAL A 200 2.27 -1.05 -30.63
N ARG A 201 1.01 -0.95 -30.22
CA ARG A 201 -0.08 -0.60 -31.13
C ARG A 201 -0.14 0.92 -31.32
N LEU A 202 0.07 1.39 -32.55
CA LEU A 202 -0.23 2.77 -32.95
C LEU A 202 -1.69 2.88 -33.36
N THR A 203 -2.40 3.86 -32.81
CA THR A 203 -3.80 4.12 -33.19
C THR A 203 -4.24 5.52 -32.74
N GLN A 204 -5.26 6.06 -33.40
CA GLN A 204 -5.93 7.27 -32.94
C GLN A 204 -6.78 6.96 -31.70
N LEU A 205 -6.76 7.86 -30.72
CA LEU A 205 -7.50 7.72 -29.48
C LEU A 205 -8.52 8.86 -29.36
N GLU A 206 -9.79 8.50 -29.23
CA GLU A 206 -10.86 9.46 -29.01
C GLU A 206 -11.18 9.56 -27.51
N PRO A 207 -11.47 10.76 -26.96
CA PRO A 207 -11.98 10.88 -25.60
C PRO A 207 -13.23 10.01 -25.40
N ALA A 208 -13.25 9.21 -24.33
CA ALA A 208 -14.41 8.41 -23.96
C ALA A 208 -15.03 8.97 -22.69
N THR A 209 -16.34 8.72 -22.48
CA THR A 209 -17.00 9.05 -21.22
C THR A 209 -16.25 8.40 -20.05
N PRO A 210 -15.86 9.18 -19.02
CA PRO A 210 -15.23 8.67 -17.82
C PRO A 210 -16.07 7.55 -17.21
N GLU A 211 -15.41 6.56 -16.62
CA GLU A 211 -16.09 5.53 -15.85
C GLU A 211 -15.79 5.71 -14.38
N LYS A 212 -16.64 5.13 -13.52
CA LYS A 212 -16.62 5.30 -12.05
C LYS A 212 -15.22 5.30 -11.42
N ASN A 213 -14.29 4.50 -11.98
CA ASN A 213 -12.97 4.27 -11.43
C ASN A 213 -11.81 4.79 -12.30
N TYR A 214 -12.09 5.47 -13.42
CA TYR A 214 -11.08 5.98 -14.36
C TYR A 214 -11.51 7.35 -14.91
N LYS A 215 -10.77 8.41 -14.51
CA LYS A 215 -11.06 9.79 -14.91
C LYS A 215 -10.73 10.05 -16.38
N ASN A 216 -9.57 9.57 -16.85
CA ASN A 216 -9.09 9.77 -18.20
C ASN A 216 -9.16 8.43 -18.95
N VAL A 217 -10.18 8.29 -19.81
CA VAL A 217 -10.38 7.10 -20.62
C VAL A 217 -10.51 7.52 -22.07
N CYS A 218 -9.82 6.79 -22.95
CA CYS A 218 -9.92 6.97 -24.38
C CYS A 218 -10.55 5.75 -25.04
N ARG A 219 -11.01 5.88 -26.27
CA ARG A 219 -11.56 4.83 -27.10
C ARG A 219 -10.63 4.62 -28.30
N THR A 220 -10.32 3.35 -28.57
CA THR A 220 -9.65 2.92 -29.80
C THR A 220 -10.66 2.85 -30.95
N PRO A 221 -10.26 2.88 -32.24
CA PRO A 221 -11.19 2.82 -33.38
C PRO A 221 -12.07 1.57 -33.41
N GLY A 222 -11.63 0.47 -32.79
CA GLY A 222 -12.42 -0.75 -32.59
C GLY A 222 -13.42 -0.67 -31.43
N GLY A 223 -13.64 0.52 -30.87
CA GLY A 223 -14.61 0.79 -29.82
C GLY A 223 -14.19 0.39 -28.40
N ARG A 224 -13.02 -0.21 -28.21
CA ARG A 224 -12.52 -0.65 -26.89
C ARG A 224 -11.93 0.52 -26.11
N LYS A 225 -12.25 0.59 -24.82
CA LYS A 225 -11.73 1.61 -23.90
C LYS A 225 -10.29 1.29 -23.46
N ALA A 226 -9.44 2.31 -23.47
CA ALA A 226 -8.06 2.30 -23.01
C ALA A 226 -7.88 3.36 -21.92
N ARG A 227 -7.01 3.04 -20.95
CA ARG A 227 -6.61 3.95 -19.88
C ARG A 227 -5.12 4.26 -20.00
N GLU A 228 -4.73 5.42 -19.52
CA GLU A 228 -3.33 5.77 -19.33
C GLU A 228 -2.66 4.72 -18.42
N LEU A 229 -1.47 4.27 -18.81
CA LEU A 229 -0.67 3.34 -18.01
C LEU A 229 0.61 4.02 -17.52
N TRP A 230 1.29 4.72 -18.42
CA TRP A 230 2.59 5.29 -18.17
C TRP A 230 2.74 6.58 -18.95
N LYS A 231 3.21 7.64 -18.30
CA LYS A 231 3.56 8.92 -18.92
C LYS A 231 4.98 9.28 -18.51
N HIS A 232 5.78 9.70 -19.46
CA HIS A 232 7.13 10.20 -19.23
C HIS A 232 7.25 11.62 -19.78
N ILE A 233 7.91 12.48 -19.01
CA ILE A 233 8.10 13.90 -19.31
C ILE A 233 9.58 14.23 -19.12
N THR A 234 10.15 14.88 -20.12
CA THR A 234 11.53 15.38 -20.13
C THR A 234 11.52 16.78 -20.73
N GLY A 235 11.82 17.80 -19.93
CA GLY A 235 11.69 19.18 -20.36
C GLY A 235 10.29 19.45 -20.92
N GLU A 236 10.23 19.87 -22.18
CA GLU A 236 8.96 20.13 -22.89
C GLU A 236 8.37 18.90 -23.59
N THR A 237 9.13 17.81 -23.72
CA THR A 237 8.67 16.61 -24.44
C THR A 237 7.94 15.67 -23.49
N SER A 238 6.80 15.12 -23.94
CA SER A 238 6.09 14.08 -23.21
C SER A 238 5.63 12.93 -24.10
N ILE A 239 5.64 11.73 -23.54
CA ILE A 239 5.11 10.53 -24.19
C ILE A 239 4.20 9.79 -23.23
N THR A 240 3.06 9.35 -23.73
CA THR A 240 2.04 8.67 -22.93
C THR A 240 1.69 7.34 -23.58
N PHE A 241 1.82 6.25 -22.84
CA PHE A 241 1.33 4.95 -23.22
C PHE A 241 0.01 4.63 -22.52
N PHE A 242 -0.87 4.01 -23.28
CA PHE A 242 -2.16 3.53 -22.85
C PHE A 242 -2.17 2.00 -22.84
N LYS A 243 -3.07 1.41 -22.07
CA LYS A 243 -3.38 -0.01 -22.11
C LYS A 243 -4.89 -0.16 -22.12
N HIS A 244 -5.39 -1.19 -22.79
CA HIS A 244 -6.78 -1.59 -22.61
C HIS A 244 -7.10 -1.81 -21.13
N LYS A 245 -8.34 -1.57 -20.74
CA LYS A 245 -8.78 -1.94 -19.40
C LYS A 245 -8.64 -3.46 -19.23
N THR A 246 -7.89 -3.87 -18.22
CA THR A 246 -7.82 -5.27 -17.79
C THR A 246 -9.25 -5.73 -17.48
N PRO A 247 -9.73 -6.86 -18.02
CA PRO A 247 -11.04 -7.38 -17.67
C PRO A 247 -11.12 -7.61 -16.15
N SER A 248 -12.31 -7.40 -15.58
CA SER A 248 -12.59 -7.79 -14.20
C SER A 248 -12.20 -9.26 -13.98
N PRO A 249 -11.74 -9.63 -12.78
CA PRO A 249 -11.33 -11.01 -12.50
C PRO A 249 -12.38 -12.04 -12.96
N LYS A 250 -11.92 -13.19 -13.47
CA LYS A 250 -12.81 -14.31 -13.85
C LYS A 250 -13.72 -14.66 -12.66
N LYS A 251 -15.02 -14.79 -12.94
CA LYS A 251 -16.04 -15.16 -11.95
C LYS A 251 -15.85 -16.62 -11.53
N VAL A 252 -15.72 -16.92 -10.23
CA VAL A 252 -15.92 -18.27 -9.66
C VAL A 252 -16.43 -18.17 -8.21
N GLN A 253 -17.18 -19.20 -7.81
CA GLN A 253 -17.89 -19.35 -6.53
C GLN A 253 -17.00 -19.28 -5.28
N LEU A 254 -17.57 -18.68 -4.23
CA LEU A 254 -17.04 -18.66 -2.87
C LEU A 254 -17.25 -19.99 -2.15
N THR A 255 -16.28 -20.38 -1.32
CA THR A 255 -16.39 -21.51 -0.37
C THR A 255 -16.59 -21.07 1.09
N GLU A 256 -16.50 -19.78 1.43
CA GLU A 256 -16.63 -19.27 2.81
C GLU A 256 -17.85 -18.36 3.03
N ASN A 257 -18.39 -18.36 4.26
CA ASN A 257 -19.52 -17.51 4.66
C ASN A 257 -19.13 -16.03 4.68
N MET A 258 -19.59 -15.30 3.67
CA MET A 258 -19.48 -13.86 3.46
C MET A 258 -19.75 -12.98 4.69
N GLN A 259 -20.64 -13.40 5.59
CA GLN A 259 -20.99 -12.61 6.77
C GLN A 259 -19.84 -12.52 7.79
N GLU A 260 -19.03 -13.56 7.94
CA GLU A 260 -17.92 -13.56 8.90
C GLU A 260 -16.76 -12.66 8.46
N VAL A 261 -16.49 -12.61 7.15
CA VAL A 261 -15.44 -11.75 6.60
C VAL A 261 -15.90 -10.29 6.68
N ARG A 262 -17.16 -10.00 6.34
CA ARG A 262 -17.77 -8.66 6.45
C ARG A 262 -17.79 -8.12 7.88
N LYS A 263 -17.89 -8.94 8.92
CA LYS A 263 -17.78 -8.49 10.33
C LYS A 263 -16.37 -8.01 10.72
N LYS A 264 -15.31 -8.45 10.02
CA LYS A 264 -13.90 -8.11 10.36
C LYS A 264 -13.32 -6.97 9.50
N ILE A 265 -13.89 -6.70 8.33
CA ILE A 265 -13.47 -5.66 7.38
C ILE A 265 -13.63 -4.20 7.88
N PRO A 266 -14.68 -3.84 8.64
CA PRO A 266 -14.85 -2.48 9.14
C PRO A 266 -13.60 -1.92 9.84
N LYS A 267 -12.81 -2.78 10.51
CA LYS A 267 -11.54 -2.37 11.11
C LYS A 267 -10.46 -2.04 10.08
N LEU A 268 -10.36 -2.77 8.98
CA LEU A 268 -9.45 -2.44 7.86
C LEU A 268 -9.84 -1.14 7.17
N ARG A 269 -11.15 -0.82 7.12
CA ARG A 269 -11.64 0.44 6.53
C ARG A 269 -11.05 1.64 7.24
N LEU A 270 -10.94 1.60 8.57
CA LEU A 270 -10.36 2.66 9.39
C LEU A 270 -8.89 2.97 9.07
N PHE A 271 -8.19 2.07 8.35
CA PHE A 271 -6.79 2.23 7.97
C PHE A 271 -6.59 2.46 6.48
N ARG A 272 -7.67 2.75 5.74
CA ARG A 272 -7.57 3.14 4.33
C ARG A 272 -6.73 4.42 4.23
N HIS A 273 -5.64 4.35 3.49
CA HIS A 273 -4.96 5.55 3.02
C HIS A 273 -5.80 6.19 1.92
N THR A 274 -6.63 7.17 2.28
CA THR A 274 -7.29 8.04 1.27
C THR A 274 -6.40 9.20 0.87
N GLU A 275 -5.33 9.45 1.63
CA GLU A 275 -4.38 10.54 1.40
C GLU A 275 -3.15 10.04 0.62
N PRO A 276 -2.59 10.88 -0.26
CA PRO A 276 -1.35 10.57 -0.96
C PRO A 276 -0.17 10.38 0.00
N VAL A 277 0.71 9.44 -0.33
CA VAL A 277 1.95 9.20 0.42
C VAL A 277 3.12 9.85 -0.33
N PHE A 278 3.95 10.60 0.38
CA PHE A 278 5.10 11.29 -0.17
C PHE A 278 6.38 10.80 0.49
N PHE A 279 7.41 10.50 -0.30
CA PHE A 279 8.73 10.17 0.20
C PHE A 279 9.82 10.47 -0.83
N VAL A 280 11.05 10.63 -0.36
CA VAL A 280 12.24 10.81 -1.18
C VAL A 280 13.10 9.56 -1.08
N ALA A 281 13.38 8.92 -2.22
CA ALA A 281 14.32 7.81 -2.31
C ALA A 281 15.72 8.36 -2.59
N THR A 282 16.70 7.88 -1.83
CA THR A 282 18.13 8.25 -1.95
C THR A 282 18.97 6.99 -1.87
N LEU A 283 20.21 7.04 -2.36
CA LEU A 283 21.15 5.92 -2.28
C LEU A 283 21.41 5.50 -0.82
N GLU A 284 21.58 6.48 0.08
CA GLU A 284 21.78 6.24 1.52
C GLU A 284 20.67 5.35 2.12
N LYS A 285 19.40 5.64 1.83
CA LYS A 285 18.27 4.82 2.33
C LYS A 285 18.28 3.39 1.80
N LEU A 286 18.78 3.21 0.58
CA LEU A 286 18.91 1.89 -0.04
C LEU A 286 20.03 1.07 0.61
N GLU A 287 21.14 1.72 0.96
CA GLU A 287 22.29 1.11 1.64
C GLU A 287 22.02 0.77 3.10
N GLN A 288 21.31 1.64 3.83
CA GLN A 288 20.96 1.47 5.25
C GLN A 288 19.83 0.45 5.52
N ARG A 289 19.49 -0.38 4.53
CA ARG A 289 18.36 -1.32 4.62
C ARG A 289 18.48 -2.29 5.80
N GLU A 290 17.43 -2.39 6.61
CA GLU A 290 17.33 -3.47 7.59
C GLU A 290 17.10 -4.82 6.87
N PRO A 291 17.87 -5.88 7.16
CA PRO A 291 17.85 -7.13 6.41
C PRO A 291 16.61 -7.99 6.69
N THR A 292 15.84 -7.73 7.75
CA THR A 292 14.74 -8.61 8.18
C THR A 292 13.51 -7.86 8.65
N ARG A 293 12.35 -8.24 8.11
CA ARG A 293 11.03 -7.84 8.62
C ARG A 293 10.88 -8.37 10.05
N ARG A 294 10.65 -7.46 11.01
CA ARG A 294 10.48 -7.81 12.43
C ARG A 294 9.14 -8.50 12.72
N ILE A 295 8.13 -8.26 11.86
CA ILE A 295 6.76 -8.78 11.99
C ILE A 295 6.21 -9.16 10.61
N GLY A 296 5.32 -10.16 10.55
CA GLY A 296 4.66 -10.58 9.32
C GLY A 296 3.51 -9.65 8.93
N GLN A 297 3.28 -9.45 7.63
CA GLN A 297 2.21 -8.56 7.12
C GLN A 297 0.80 -8.97 7.56
N ASN A 298 0.51 -10.27 7.65
CA ASN A 298 -0.79 -10.76 8.17
C ASN A 298 -0.95 -10.48 9.67
N GLN A 299 0.16 -10.43 10.42
CA GLN A 299 0.12 -10.08 11.84
C GLN A 299 -0.13 -8.57 12.01
N LEU A 300 0.48 -7.74 11.16
CA LEU A 300 0.23 -6.29 11.12
C LEU A 300 -1.21 -5.93 10.75
N THR A 301 -1.78 -6.63 9.77
CA THR A 301 -3.11 -6.33 9.22
C THR A 301 -4.24 -7.10 9.91
N GLY A 302 -3.92 -8.12 10.72
CA GLY A 302 -4.89 -8.99 11.39
C GLY A 302 -5.66 -9.93 10.46
N LEU A 303 -5.46 -9.84 9.14
CA LEU A 303 -6.16 -10.60 8.11
C LEU A 303 -5.22 -10.94 6.95
N SER A 304 -5.50 -12.04 6.23
CA SER A 304 -4.81 -12.30 4.97
C SER A 304 -5.35 -11.38 3.87
N CYS A 305 -4.47 -10.92 2.98
CA CYS A 305 -4.87 -10.11 1.81
C CYS A 305 -5.95 -10.81 0.97
N GLN A 306 -5.83 -12.13 0.82
CA GLN A 306 -6.81 -12.98 0.17
C GLN A 306 -8.24 -12.84 0.74
N LYS A 307 -8.39 -12.75 2.08
CA LYS A 307 -9.71 -12.54 2.72
C LYS A 307 -10.29 -11.17 2.41
N VAL A 308 -9.44 -10.16 2.23
CA VAL A 308 -9.88 -8.83 1.79
C VAL A 308 -10.43 -8.88 0.37
N PHE A 309 -9.74 -9.57 -0.55
CA PHE A 309 -10.23 -9.78 -1.92
C PHE A 309 -11.54 -10.56 -1.98
N ALA A 310 -11.66 -11.63 -1.18
CA ALA A 310 -12.85 -12.47 -1.09
C ALA A 310 -14.11 -11.66 -0.75
N ALA A 311 -13.97 -10.72 0.18
CA ALA A 311 -15.09 -9.91 0.62
C ALA A 311 -15.33 -8.66 -0.23
N TYR A 312 -14.27 -8.14 -0.86
CA TYR A 312 -14.37 -7.02 -1.80
C TYR A 312 -15.24 -7.39 -3.00
N ASN A 313 -15.06 -8.60 -3.53
CA ASN A 313 -15.89 -9.08 -4.63
C ASN A 313 -16.27 -10.55 -4.41
N PRO A 314 -17.54 -10.83 -4.03
CA PRO A 314 -18.03 -12.19 -3.78
C PRO A 314 -18.01 -13.12 -4.99
N THR A 315 -17.67 -12.60 -6.16
CA THR A 315 -17.59 -13.39 -7.40
C THR A 315 -16.16 -13.74 -7.79
N VAL A 316 -15.15 -13.34 -7.00
CA VAL A 316 -13.73 -13.60 -7.29
C VAL A 316 -13.29 -14.96 -6.75
N VAL A 317 -12.69 -15.75 -7.64
CA VAL A 317 -12.01 -17.00 -7.28
C VAL A 317 -10.80 -16.70 -6.41
N ILE A 318 -10.70 -17.43 -5.32
CA ILE A 318 -9.46 -17.50 -4.58
C ILE A 318 -8.64 -18.66 -5.14
N GLU A 319 -7.83 -18.41 -6.17
CA GLU A 319 -7.02 -19.45 -6.82
C GLU A 319 -5.97 -20.05 -5.86
N SER A 320 -5.27 -19.23 -5.08
CA SER A 320 -4.37 -19.65 -4.00
C SER A 320 -3.94 -18.48 -3.10
N HIS A 321 -3.41 -18.78 -1.91
CA HIS A 321 -2.85 -17.75 -1.01
C HIS A 321 -1.71 -16.94 -1.66
N SER A 322 -0.90 -17.56 -2.54
CA SER A 322 0.27 -16.92 -3.16
C SER A 322 -0.09 -15.92 -4.27
N LYS A 323 -1.38 -15.78 -4.62
CA LYS A 323 -1.85 -14.86 -5.67
C LYS A 323 -2.23 -13.49 -5.12
N TYR A 324 -2.23 -13.31 -3.80
CA TYR A 324 -2.66 -12.07 -3.13
C TYR A 324 -1.62 -11.63 -2.12
N HIS A 325 -1.12 -10.41 -2.26
CA HIS A 325 -0.06 -9.84 -1.45
C HIS A 325 -0.52 -8.57 -0.76
N TRP A 326 -0.06 -8.39 0.48
CA TRP A 326 0.01 -7.06 1.06
C TRP A 326 1.16 -6.32 0.37
N SER A 327 0.81 -5.39 -0.52
CA SER A 327 1.75 -4.60 -1.29
C SER A 327 2.12 -3.34 -0.54
N HIS A 328 3.40 -3.00 -0.52
CA HIS A 328 3.89 -1.79 0.12
C HIS A 328 3.64 -0.57 -0.78
N LEU A 329 3.20 0.54 -0.20
CA LEU A 329 3.15 1.83 -0.92
C LEU A 329 4.55 2.43 -1.07
N ILE A 330 5.33 2.33 0.01
CA ILE A 330 6.76 2.64 0.07
C ILE A 330 7.49 1.32 0.29
N ALA A 331 8.33 0.91 -0.68
CA ALA A 331 9.10 -0.31 -0.55
C ALA A 331 10.00 -0.28 0.69
N HIS A 332 10.16 -1.43 1.34
CA HIS A 332 10.92 -1.53 2.59
C HIS A 332 12.37 -1.03 2.46
N TYR A 333 13.01 -1.27 1.33
CA TYR A 333 14.40 -0.83 1.08
C TYR A 333 14.50 0.65 0.66
N PHE A 334 13.38 1.36 0.51
CA PHE A 334 13.36 2.82 0.44
C PHE A 334 13.04 3.47 1.80
N GLY A 335 13.16 2.71 2.89
CA GLY A 335 12.81 3.16 4.24
C GLY A 335 11.31 3.06 4.54
N GLY A 336 10.54 2.34 3.73
CA GLY A 336 9.13 2.10 3.99
C GLY A 336 8.91 1.31 5.27
N GLU A 337 8.18 1.90 6.22
CA GLU A 337 7.85 1.25 7.49
C GLU A 337 7.01 -0.02 7.29
N GLN A 338 7.19 -1.00 8.17
CA GLN A 338 6.33 -2.18 8.25
C GLN A 338 5.07 -1.85 9.06
N SER A 339 4.27 -0.91 8.56
CA SER A 339 3.04 -0.44 9.19
C SER A 339 1.81 -0.80 8.36
N ILE A 340 0.64 -0.86 9.01
CA ILE A 340 -0.63 -1.11 8.30
C ILE A 340 -0.95 0.02 7.31
N GLN A 341 -0.50 1.23 7.62
CA GLN A 341 -0.60 2.44 6.80
C GLN A 341 0.15 2.29 5.47
N ASN A 342 1.32 1.64 5.49
CA ASN A 342 2.13 1.46 4.30
C ASN A 342 1.71 0.22 3.47
N LEU A 343 0.58 -0.42 3.77
CA LEU A 343 0.15 -1.65 3.10
C LEU A 343 -1.21 -1.49 2.42
N VAL A 344 -1.29 -1.96 1.18
CA VAL A 344 -2.54 -2.10 0.43
C VAL A 344 -2.74 -3.52 -0.05
N ALA A 345 -4.00 -3.95 -0.11
CA ALA A 345 -4.33 -5.23 -0.70
C ALA A 345 -4.07 -5.17 -2.21
N ALA A 346 -3.29 -6.12 -2.73
CA ALA A 346 -3.01 -6.23 -4.16
C ALA A 346 -2.91 -7.69 -4.59
N THR A 347 -3.10 -7.96 -5.87
CA THR A 347 -2.71 -9.24 -6.44
C THR A 347 -1.19 -9.35 -6.48
N ALA A 348 -0.67 -10.57 -6.54
CA ALA A 348 0.75 -10.82 -6.73
C ALA A 348 1.25 -10.20 -8.06
N ALA A 349 0.46 -10.31 -9.14
CA ALA A 349 0.80 -9.76 -10.44
C ALA A 349 0.97 -8.23 -10.41
N SER A 350 0.02 -7.51 -9.82
CA SER A 350 0.15 -6.06 -9.64
C SER A 350 1.31 -5.67 -8.71
N ASN A 351 1.58 -6.44 -7.66
CA ASN A 351 2.73 -6.18 -6.79
C ASN A 351 4.06 -6.36 -7.54
N TYR A 352 4.17 -7.36 -8.41
CA TYR A 352 5.35 -7.52 -9.28
C TYR A 352 5.45 -6.43 -10.34
N ASN A 353 4.32 -5.92 -10.85
CA ASN A 353 4.32 -4.78 -11.75
C ASN A 353 4.89 -3.51 -11.07
N ILE A 354 4.58 -3.28 -9.78
CA ILE A 354 5.18 -2.19 -8.98
C ILE A 354 6.69 -2.42 -8.88
N LEU A 355 7.10 -3.65 -8.49
CA LEU A 355 8.50 -4.04 -8.40
C LEU A 355 9.26 -3.74 -9.70
N ASP A 356 8.74 -4.19 -10.83
CA ASP A 356 9.41 -4.15 -12.13
C ASP A 356 9.41 -2.75 -12.77
N MET A 357 8.32 -1.99 -12.67
CA MET A 357 8.22 -0.67 -13.33
C MET A 357 8.71 0.50 -12.48
N VAL A 358 8.51 0.45 -11.17
CA VAL A 358 8.72 1.58 -10.25
C VAL A 358 10.01 1.35 -9.46
N GLU A 359 10.03 0.26 -8.73
CA GLU A 359 10.98 -0.04 -7.67
C GLU A 359 12.39 -0.35 -8.21
N HIS A 360 12.49 -1.27 -9.17
CA HIS A 360 13.76 -1.55 -9.86
C HIS A 360 14.27 -0.34 -10.65
N PHE A 361 13.38 0.48 -11.22
CA PHE A 361 13.76 1.69 -11.94
C PHE A 361 14.42 2.71 -11.01
N ILE A 362 13.79 2.99 -9.86
CA ILE A 362 14.37 3.89 -8.85
C ILE A 362 15.72 3.35 -8.38
N ALA A 363 15.83 2.06 -8.07
CA ALA A 363 17.08 1.46 -7.63
C ALA A 363 18.18 1.59 -8.69
N LYS A 364 17.87 1.34 -9.97
CA LYS A 364 18.80 1.54 -11.09
C LYS A 364 19.27 3.00 -11.16
N LYS A 365 18.35 3.96 -11.14
CA LYS A 365 18.68 5.39 -11.22
C LYS A 365 19.60 5.85 -10.07
N LEU A 366 19.37 5.36 -8.85
CA LEU A 366 20.18 5.72 -7.68
C LEU A 366 21.56 5.06 -7.67
N ILE A 367 21.68 3.81 -8.14
CA ILE A 367 22.92 3.01 -8.06
C ILE A 367 23.77 3.15 -9.32
N GLU A 368 23.18 2.97 -10.50
CA GLU A 368 23.89 2.92 -11.78
C GLU A 368 24.04 4.33 -12.38
N ASP A 369 22.95 5.11 -12.36
CA ASP A 369 22.92 6.44 -13.00
C ASP A 369 23.35 7.57 -12.03
N ASN A 370 23.69 7.23 -10.78
CA ASN A 370 24.14 8.16 -9.73
C ASN A 370 23.22 9.37 -9.49
N ILE A 371 21.91 9.19 -9.65
CA ILE A 371 20.93 10.24 -9.32
C ILE A 371 20.89 10.46 -7.81
N ALA A 372 21.00 11.71 -7.38
CA ALA A 372 21.06 12.04 -5.95
C ALA A 372 19.78 11.64 -5.18
N ALA A 373 18.63 11.93 -5.78
CA ALA A 373 17.34 11.67 -5.17
C ALA A 373 16.21 11.55 -6.21
N ILE A 374 15.20 10.76 -5.88
CA ILE A 374 13.93 10.70 -6.62
C ILE A 374 12.81 11.03 -5.65
N ASN A 375 12.00 12.05 -5.96
CA ASN A 375 10.79 12.39 -5.22
C ASN A 375 9.66 11.50 -5.71
N ILE A 376 8.98 10.82 -4.80
CA ILE A 376 7.87 9.92 -5.11
C ILE A 376 6.62 10.35 -4.37
N ARG A 377 5.51 10.43 -5.11
CA ARG A 377 4.15 10.56 -4.61
C ARG A 377 3.35 9.34 -5.04
N VAL A 378 2.69 8.67 -4.10
CA VAL A 378 1.81 7.53 -4.36
C VAL A 378 0.39 7.90 -3.98
N ASP A 379 -0.50 8.01 -4.96
CA ASP A 379 -1.92 8.29 -4.77
C ASP A 379 -2.76 7.01 -4.92
N PRO A 380 -3.24 6.41 -3.81
CA PRO A 380 -4.21 5.33 -3.89
C PRO A 380 -5.62 5.89 -4.16
N ALA A 381 -6.20 5.54 -5.29
CA ALA A 381 -7.56 5.91 -5.65
C ALA A 381 -8.54 4.80 -5.23
N TYR A 382 -9.61 5.16 -4.50
CA TYR A 382 -10.68 4.24 -4.10
C TYR A 382 -11.99 4.67 -4.76
N GLY A 383 -12.77 3.70 -5.23
CA GLY A 383 -14.18 3.92 -5.58
C GLY A 383 -15.07 3.97 -4.33
N ASP A 384 -16.31 4.43 -4.48
CA ASP A 384 -17.27 4.51 -3.38
C ASP A 384 -17.44 3.16 -2.67
N ASN A 385 -17.21 3.14 -1.36
CA ASN A 385 -17.31 1.96 -0.49
C ASN A 385 -16.35 0.81 -0.80
N GLU A 386 -15.32 1.01 -1.62
CA GLU A 386 -14.37 -0.04 -2.01
C GLU A 386 -13.21 -0.20 -1.00
N ASP A 387 -12.85 -1.44 -0.63
CA ASP A 387 -11.82 -1.78 0.38
C ASP A 387 -10.39 -1.91 -0.19
N ILE A 388 -10.30 -2.02 -1.51
CA ILE A 388 -9.06 -2.16 -2.26
C ILE A 388 -8.96 -0.90 -3.14
N PRO A 389 -7.79 -0.32 -3.43
CA PRO A 389 -7.73 0.77 -4.41
C PRO A 389 -8.11 0.26 -5.81
N THR A 390 -8.75 1.12 -6.61
CA THR A 390 -9.01 0.90 -8.04
C THR A 390 -7.74 1.13 -8.87
N GLU A 391 -6.89 2.04 -8.41
CA GLU A 391 -5.66 2.45 -9.04
C GLU A 391 -4.67 2.97 -7.98
N LEU A 392 -3.39 2.71 -8.20
CA LEU A 392 -2.27 3.36 -7.52
C LEU A 392 -1.57 4.21 -8.58
N VAL A 393 -1.49 5.51 -8.34
CA VAL A 393 -0.77 6.44 -9.22
C VAL A 393 0.56 6.79 -8.57
N PHE A 394 1.65 6.35 -9.16
CA PHE A 394 3.00 6.72 -8.76
C PHE A 394 3.46 7.89 -9.61
N SER A 395 3.72 9.03 -8.99
CA SER A 395 4.34 10.19 -9.64
C SER A 395 5.78 10.29 -9.15
N LEU A 396 6.74 10.16 -10.05
CA LEU A 396 8.16 10.25 -9.77
C LEU A 396 8.72 11.52 -10.41
N THR A 397 9.55 12.26 -9.69
CA THR A 397 10.30 13.39 -10.26
C THR A 397 11.74 13.35 -9.77
N TRP A 398 12.66 13.63 -10.68
CA TRP A 398 14.10 13.70 -10.40
C TRP A 398 14.79 14.69 -11.33
N GLU A 399 16.03 14.99 -11.03
CA GLU A 399 16.89 15.82 -11.85
C GLU A 399 18.03 14.97 -12.39
N GLU A 400 18.25 15.05 -13.70
CA GLU A 400 19.30 14.32 -14.41
C GLU A 400 19.98 15.33 -15.32
N THR A 401 21.28 15.56 -15.10
CA THR A 401 22.09 16.56 -15.84
C THR A 401 21.40 17.93 -15.95
N ASN A 402 20.94 18.49 -14.82
CA ASN A 402 20.20 19.76 -14.71
C ASN A 402 18.87 19.83 -15.48
N THR A 403 18.35 18.68 -15.95
CA THR A 403 17.06 18.60 -16.64
C THR A 403 16.03 17.93 -15.74
N PRO A 404 14.89 18.59 -15.47
CA PRO A 404 13.82 17.98 -14.71
C PRO A 404 13.18 16.84 -15.51
N ARG A 405 13.06 15.68 -14.85
CA ARG A 405 12.42 14.48 -15.39
C ARG A 405 11.22 14.12 -14.52
N ALA A 406 10.18 13.60 -15.15
CA ALA A 406 9.02 13.09 -14.44
C ALA A 406 8.41 11.85 -15.09
N GLU A 407 7.92 10.94 -14.26
CA GLU A 407 7.11 9.80 -14.69
C GLU A 407 5.82 9.69 -13.90
N THR A 408 4.75 9.28 -14.56
CA THR A 408 3.50 8.88 -13.91
C THR A 408 3.17 7.45 -14.30
N ILE A 409 2.96 6.58 -13.32
CA ILE A 409 2.76 5.13 -13.50
C ILE A 409 1.46 4.72 -12.80
N ARG A 410 0.54 4.08 -13.53
CA ARG A 410 -0.82 3.77 -13.08
C ARG A 410 -1.06 2.26 -12.97
N ILE A 411 -0.97 1.73 -11.76
CA ILE A 411 -1.11 0.29 -11.51
C ILE A 411 -2.48 0.00 -10.88
N ASN A 412 -3.21 -0.98 -11.43
CA ASN A 412 -4.44 -1.48 -10.81
C ASN A 412 -4.07 -2.62 -9.84
N PRO A 413 -4.27 -2.46 -8.51
CA PRO A 413 -3.96 -3.50 -7.51
C PRO A 413 -4.74 -4.80 -7.69
N ARG A 414 -5.84 -4.76 -8.44
CA ARG A 414 -6.73 -5.90 -8.67
C ARG A 414 -6.39 -6.66 -9.96
N SER A 415 -5.42 -6.17 -10.74
CA SER A 415 -5.06 -6.77 -12.02
C SER A 415 -4.26 -8.05 -11.82
N HIS A 416 -4.80 -9.17 -12.30
CA HIS A 416 -4.08 -10.45 -12.37
C HIS A 416 -3.08 -10.51 -13.53
N GLU A 417 -3.08 -9.51 -14.42
CA GLU A 417 -2.14 -9.42 -15.53
C GLU A 417 -0.82 -8.79 -15.07
N ARG A 418 0.27 -9.53 -15.27
CA ARG A 418 1.64 -9.02 -15.17
C ARG A 418 2.03 -8.32 -16.47
N PHE A 419 2.91 -7.33 -16.41
CA PHE A 419 3.56 -6.81 -17.61
C PHE A 419 4.48 -7.86 -18.22
N THR A 420 4.44 -7.97 -19.54
CA THR A 420 5.30 -8.87 -20.31
C THR A 420 6.69 -8.25 -20.43
N SER A 421 7.68 -9.08 -20.77
CA SER A 421 9.04 -8.61 -21.03
C SER A 421 9.07 -7.58 -22.17
N ALA A 422 8.23 -7.75 -23.21
CA ALA A 422 8.08 -6.80 -24.31
C ALA A 422 7.61 -5.42 -23.81
N THR A 423 6.58 -5.37 -22.96
CA THR A 423 6.11 -4.11 -22.37
C THR A 423 7.20 -3.41 -21.54
N LEU A 424 7.93 -4.15 -20.70
CA LEU A 424 9.02 -3.59 -19.89
C LEU A 424 10.18 -3.08 -20.76
N LYS A 425 10.54 -3.82 -21.82
CA LYS A 425 11.56 -3.41 -22.79
C LYS A 425 11.19 -2.10 -23.48
N THR A 426 9.93 -1.93 -23.88
CA THR A 426 9.48 -0.67 -24.50
C THR A 426 9.59 0.51 -23.56
N VAL A 427 9.16 0.35 -22.30
CA VAL A 427 9.27 1.42 -21.30
C VAL A 427 10.74 1.80 -21.08
N ASN A 428 11.62 0.81 -20.93
CA ASN A 428 13.05 1.06 -20.75
C ASN A 428 13.69 1.70 -21.99
N PHE A 429 13.32 1.26 -23.20
CA PHE A 429 13.77 1.88 -24.45
C PHE A 429 13.44 3.38 -24.48
N ILE A 430 12.24 3.78 -24.06
CA ILE A 430 11.89 5.21 -23.99
C ILE A 430 12.72 5.92 -22.92
N ARG A 431 12.84 5.34 -21.71
CA ARG A 431 13.68 5.93 -20.64
C ARG A 431 15.10 6.19 -21.11
N ASP A 432 15.72 5.22 -21.78
CA ASP A 432 17.09 5.32 -22.29
C ASP A 432 17.18 6.32 -23.46
N LYS A 433 16.22 6.30 -24.40
CA LYS A 433 16.20 7.22 -25.54
C LYS A 433 16.07 8.69 -25.10
N PHE A 434 15.25 8.97 -24.09
CA PHE A 434 15.09 10.31 -23.55
C PHE A 434 16.26 10.73 -22.65
N ALA A 435 17.00 9.79 -22.05
CA ALA A 435 18.27 10.12 -21.38
C ALA A 435 19.28 10.71 -22.39
N ASN A 436 19.41 10.09 -23.57
CA ASN A 436 20.42 10.45 -24.57
C ASN A 436 20.07 11.68 -25.43
N PHE A 437 18.86 12.24 -25.34
CA PHE A 437 18.47 13.44 -26.11
C PHE A 437 19.25 14.70 -25.71
N ILE A 438 20.00 14.67 -24.61
CA ILE A 438 20.82 15.77 -24.10
C ILE A 438 22.26 15.74 -24.68
N GLU A 439 22.72 14.60 -25.21
CA GLU A 439 24.11 14.48 -25.72
C GLU A 439 24.29 14.90 -27.18
N ALA A 440 23.21 15.15 -27.92
CA ALA A 440 23.31 15.73 -29.25
C ALA A 440 23.51 17.25 -29.14
N GLU A 441 24.75 17.68 -28.92
CA GLU A 441 25.13 19.06 -29.26
C GLU A 441 24.70 19.33 -30.71
N PRO A 442 24.15 20.53 -31.02
CA PRO A 442 23.97 20.91 -32.41
C PRO A 442 25.37 20.91 -33.04
N ASP A 443 25.57 20.04 -34.03
CA ASP A 443 26.77 20.04 -34.86
C ASP A 443 26.78 21.37 -35.64
N ILE A 444 27.37 22.40 -35.02
CA ILE A 444 27.65 23.69 -35.65
C ILE A 444 28.89 23.47 -36.53
N THR A 445 28.71 22.69 -37.59
CA THR A 445 29.61 22.67 -38.74
C THR A 445 28.82 22.90 -40.02
N SER A 446 28.15 24.05 -40.09
CA SER A 446 27.81 24.63 -41.40
C SER A 446 29.10 25.05 -42.09
N PRO A 447 29.44 24.52 -43.28
CA PRO A 447 30.53 25.07 -44.07
C PRO A 447 30.08 26.47 -44.55
N LYS A 448 30.92 27.47 -44.29
CA LYS A 448 30.76 28.78 -44.93
C LYS A 448 30.92 28.58 -46.44
N LEU A 449 29.88 28.95 -47.20
CA LEU A 449 29.96 29.25 -48.63
C LEU A 449 30.47 30.66 -48.82
#